data_AF-Q2RLF2-F1
#
_entry.id   AF-Q2RLF2-F1
#
_cell.length_a   1.000
_cell.length_b   1.000
_cell.length_c   1.000
_cell.angle_alpha   90.00
_cell.angle_beta   90.00
_cell.angle_gamma   90.00
#
_symmetry.space_group_name_H-M   'P 1'
#
loop_
_entity.id
_entity.type
_entity.pdbx_description
1 polymer ?
#
loop_
_entity_poly.entity_id
_entity_poly.type
_entity_poly.pdbx_seq_one_letter_code
_entity_poly.pdbx_strand_id
1 'polypeptide(L)' 'MPDISLRMGNAITHKDLARVKDTLPRLNPGDHLTITMEAADAHQADMLLEILKDHGLDFQSRGDSDGRTYFIIACRPEGT' A
#
# COMPACT_ATOMS: atom_id res chain seq x y z
N MET A 1 15.43 6.57 -6.51
CA MET A 1 14.16 6.52 -5.77
C MET A 1 13.09 6.08 -6.75
N PRO A 2 12.75 4.78 -6.79
CA PRO A 2 11.54 4.33 -7.45
C PRO A 2 10.39 4.55 -6.46
N ASP A 3 9.59 5.57 -6.72
CA ASP A 3 8.32 5.77 -6.02
C ASP A 3 7.26 4.96 -6.75
N ILE A 4 7.00 3.74 -6.29
CA ILE A 4 6.00 2.86 -6.89
C ILE A 4 4.64 3.38 -6.42
N SER A 5 3.90 3.99 -7.33
CA SER A 5 2.53 4.45 -7.07
C SER A 5 1.52 3.49 -7.68
N LEU A 6 0.77 2.79 -6.84
CA LEU A 6 -0.39 2.01 -7.26
C LEU A 6 -1.66 2.82 -7.01
N ARG A 7 -2.34 3.18 -8.09
CA ARG A 7 -3.69 3.73 -8.02
C ARG A 7 -4.67 2.58 -8.15
N MET A 8 -5.31 2.23 -7.04
CA MET A 8 -6.47 1.35 -7.05
C MET A 8 -7.68 2.20 -7.41
N GLY A 9 -8.45 1.76 -8.39
CA GLY A 9 -9.71 2.42 -8.78
C GLY A 9 -10.80 2.15 -7.76
N ASN A 10 -12.06 2.18 -8.22
CA ASN A 10 -13.28 1.99 -7.44
C ASN A 10 -13.38 0.64 -6.68
N ALA A 11 -12.43 -0.28 -6.86
CA ALA A 11 -12.36 -1.53 -6.12
C ALA A 11 -10.93 -2.09 -6.12
N ILE A 12 -10.42 -2.50 -4.94
CA ILE A 12 -9.20 -3.32 -4.88
C ILE A 12 -9.52 -4.69 -5.48
N THR A 13 -8.93 -4.99 -6.64
CA THR A 13 -9.12 -6.31 -7.26
C THR A 13 -8.08 -7.28 -6.70
N HIS A 14 -8.39 -8.57 -6.68
CA HIS A 14 -7.44 -9.64 -6.35
C HIS A 14 -6.11 -9.55 -7.16
N LYS A 15 -6.18 -9.01 -8.38
CA LYS A 15 -5.00 -8.75 -9.22
C LYS A 15 -4.11 -7.64 -8.66
N ASP A 16 -4.67 -6.57 -8.12
CA ASP A 16 -3.90 -5.49 -7.48
C ASP A 16 -3.20 -6.00 -6.22
N LEU A 17 -3.91 -6.78 -5.39
CA LEU A 17 -3.32 -7.46 -4.23
C LEU A 17 -2.18 -8.40 -4.63
N ALA A 18 -2.39 -9.23 -5.65
CA ALA A 18 -1.34 -10.13 -6.16
C ALA A 18 -0.14 -9.35 -6.69
N ARG A 19 -0.37 -8.21 -7.34
CA ARG A 19 0.68 -7.33 -7.85
C ARG A 19 1.46 -6.66 -6.72
N VAL A 20 0.78 -6.20 -5.67
CA VAL A 20 1.44 -5.69 -4.47
C VAL A 20 2.29 -6.79 -3.87
N LYS A 21 1.74 -7.99 -3.63
CA LYS A 21 2.48 -9.13 -3.07
C LYS A 21 3.69 -9.56 -3.91
N ASP A 22 3.61 -9.49 -5.24
CA ASP A 22 4.76 -9.76 -6.14
C ASP A 22 5.79 -8.63 -6.10
N THR A 23 5.34 -7.39 -5.93
CA THR A 23 6.20 -6.20 -5.89
C THR A 23 6.89 -6.04 -4.53
N LEU A 24 6.26 -6.43 -3.43
CA LEU A 24 6.82 -6.36 -2.07
C LEU A 24 8.23 -6.96 -1.93
N PRO A 25 8.49 -8.21 -2.37
CA PRO A 25 9.83 -8.78 -2.32
C PRO A 25 10.80 -8.13 -3.31
N ARG A 26 10.29 -7.48 -4.37
CA ARG A 26 11.08 -6.77 -5.39
C ARG A 26 11.42 -5.32 -5.01
N LEU A 27 10.74 -4.74 -4.02
CA LEU A 27 11.09 -3.45 -3.44
C LEU A 27 12.47 -3.55 -2.80
N ASN A 28 13.38 -2.65 -3.17
CA ASN A 28 14.66 -2.55 -2.49
C ASN A 28 14.48 -1.89 -1.11
N PRO A 29 15.43 -2.12 -0.18
CA PRO A 29 15.50 -1.32 1.03
C PRO A 29 15.47 0.18 0.70
N GLY A 30 14.58 0.93 1.35
CA GLY A 30 14.38 2.36 1.10
C GLY A 30 13.43 2.72 -0.06
N ASP A 31 12.86 1.74 -0.77
CA ASP A 31 11.78 2.01 -1.73
C ASP A 31 10.47 2.33 -1.02
N HIS A 32 9.70 3.24 -1.63
CA HIS A 32 8.36 3.62 -1.19
C HIS A 32 7.29 3.12 -2.15
N LEU A 33 6.28 2.48 -1.57
CA LEU A 33 5.06 2.05 -2.23
C LEU A 33 3.92 2.95 -1.77
N THR A 34 3.48 3.85 -2.64
CA THR A 34 2.30 4.69 -2.38
C THR A 34 1.07 4.06 -3.02
N ILE A 35 0.05 3.84 -2.22
CA ILE A 35 -1.20 3.19 -2.64
C ILE A 35 -2.30 4.20 -2.44
N THR A 36 -3.02 4.52 -3.51
CA THR A 36 -4.14 5.46 -3.47
C THR A 36 -5.43 4.72 -3.83
N MET A 37 -6.46 4.89 -3.01
CA MET A 37 -7.77 4.25 -3.19
C MET A 37 -8.90 5.15 -2.71
N GLU A 38 -10.14 4.80 -3.02
CA GLU A 38 -11.32 5.49 -2.51
C GLU A 38 -11.61 5.05 -1.06
N ALA A 39 -12.17 5.93 -0.25
CA ALA A 39 -12.43 5.64 1.16
C ALA A 39 -13.47 4.51 1.37
N ALA A 40 -14.33 4.25 0.38
CA ALA A 40 -15.22 3.10 0.39
C ALA A 40 -14.44 1.76 0.45
N ASP A 41 -13.24 1.74 -0.12
CA ASP A 41 -12.32 0.60 -0.13
C ASP A 41 -11.32 0.61 1.04
N ALA A 42 -11.37 1.63 1.92
CA ALA A 42 -10.56 1.63 3.14
C ALA A 42 -10.84 0.39 4.03
N HIS A 43 -11.99 -0.27 3.84
CA HIS A 43 -12.26 -1.56 4.48
C HIS A 43 -11.39 -2.70 3.92
N GLN A 44 -11.09 -2.69 2.62
CA GLN A 44 -10.15 -3.64 1.98
C GLN A 44 -8.68 -3.26 2.27
N ALA A 45 -8.40 -1.98 2.56
CA ALA A 45 -7.09 -1.54 3.00
C ALA A 45 -6.63 -2.23 4.28
N ASP A 46 -7.52 -2.52 5.22
CA ASP A 46 -7.17 -3.15 6.50
C ASP A 46 -6.42 -4.48 6.29
N MET A 47 -6.93 -5.32 5.39
CA MET A 47 -6.28 -6.57 4.98
C MET A 47 -4.91 -6.33 4.32
N LEU A 48 -4.77 -5.25 3.55
CA LEU A 48 -3.50 -4.88 2.92
C LEU A 48 -2.47 -4.43 3.97
N LEU A 49 -2.90 -3.65 4.96
CA LEU A 49 -2.09 -3.21 6.09
C LEU A 49 -1.61 -4.40 6.90
N GLU A 50 -2.46 -5.40 7.15
CA GLU A 50 -2.06 -6.66 7.78
C GLU A 50 -0.97 -7.39 7.00
N ILE A 51 -1.09 -7.51 5.67
CA ILE A 51 -0.07 -8.15 4.82
C ILE A 51 1.26 -7.39 4.86
N LEU A 52 1.21 -6.06 4.80
CA LEU A 52 2.40 -5.20 4.91
C LEU A 52 3.10 -5.39 6.26
N LYS A 53 2.30 -5.43 7.33
CA LYS A 53 2.77 -5.66 8.69
C LYS A 53 3.38 -7.05 8.88
N ASP A 54 2.75 -8.09 8.32
CA ASP A 54 3.22 -9.48 8.38
C ASP A 54 4.58 -9.65 7.68
N HIS A 55 4.79 -8.93 6.57
CA HIS A 55 6.08 -8.87 5.89
C HIS A 55 7.12 -7.97 6.58
N GLY A 56 6.78 -7.28 7.67
CA GLY A 56 7.68 -6.38 8.39
C GLY A 56 7.98 -5.06 7.66
N LEU A 57 7.10 -4.61 6.76
CA LEU A 57 7.20 -3.28 6.17
C LEU A 57 6.67 -2.22 7.13
N ASP A 58 7.27 -1.04 7.07
CA ASP A 58 6.74 0.15 7.73
C ASP A 58 5.63 0.73 6.85
N PHE A 59 4.52 1.17 7.44
CA PHE A 59 3.43 1.74 6.65
C PHE A 59 2.75 2.89 7.39
N GLN A 60 2.36 3.90 6.63
CA GLN A 60 1.67 5.07 7.10
C GLN A 60 0.40 5.28 6.27
N SER A 61 -0.74 5.14 6.93
CA SER A 61 -2.03 5.45 6.34
C SER A 61 -2.40 6.91 6.56
N ARG A 62 -2.72 7.62 5.49
CA ARG A 62 -3.21 9.00 5.50
C ARG A 62 -4.58 9.04 4.82
N GLY A 63 -5.62 9.29 5.60
CA GLY A 63 -6.94 9.61 5.05
C GLY A 63 -6.95 11.06 4.57
N ASP A 64 -7.53 11.31 3.40
CA ASP A 64 -7.88 12.68 3.02
C ASP A 64 -9.01 13.21 3.92
N SER A 65 -8.94 14.48 4.29
CA SER A 65 -9.93 15.09 5.19
C SER A 65 -11.34 15.16 4.58
N ASP A 66 -11.47 15.04 3.25
CA ASP A 66 -12.76 14.93 2.55
C ASP A 66 -13.39 13.54 2.68
N GLY A 67 -12.66 12.56 3.23
CA GLY A 67 -13.15 11.19 3.39
C GLY A 67 -13.47 10.48 2.06
N ARG A 68 -12.98 11.02 0.93
CA ARG A 68 -13.15 10.41 -0.40
C ARG A 68 -11.95 9.59 -0.84
N THR A 69 -10.74 9.99 -0.44
CA THR A 69 -9.50 9.34 -0.86
C THR A 69 -8.71 8.86 0.34
N TYR A 70 -8.13 7.68 0.22
CA TYR A 70 -7.28 7.06 1.21
C TYR A 70 -5.92 6.77 0.59
N PHE A 71 -4.87 7.12 1.32
CA PHE A 71 -3.48 6.95 0.90
C PHE A 71 -2.76 6.06 1.89
N ILE A 72 -2.05 5.06 1.41
CA ILE A 72 -1.19 4.20 2.24
C ILE A 72 0.20 4.29 1.66
N ILE A 73 1.15 4.73 2.47
CA ILE A 73 2.55 4.81 2.10
C ILE A 73 3.25 3.69 2.84
N ALA A 74 3.61 2.63 2.14
CA ALA A 74 4.44 1.56 2.67
C ALA A 74 5.91 1.82 2.30
N CYS A 75 6.80 1.62 3.26
CA CYS A 75 8.24 1.70 3.10
C CYS A 75 8.82 0.34 3.47
N ARG A 76 9.73 -0.18 2.64
CA ARG A 76 10.54 -1.32 3.07
C ARG A 76 11.67 -0.76 3.94
N PRO A 77 11.66 -1.00 5.27
CA PRO A 77 12.77 -0.58 6.10
C PRO A 77 14.03 -1.25 5.55
N GLU A 78 15.13 -0.51 5.53
CA GLU A 78 16.43 -1.11 5.25
C GLU A 78 16.68 -2.15 6.34
N GLY A 79 16.44 -3.42 6.01
CA GLY A 79 16.61 -4.51 6.96
C GLY A 79 18.08 -4.60 7.35
N THR A 80 18.33 -4.51 8.66
CA THR A 80 19.58 -4.77 9.38
C THR A 80 20.26 -6.07 8.97
#